data_AF-A0A450SYT3-F1
#
_entry.id   AF-A0A450SYT3-F1
#
_cell.length_a   1.000
_cell.length_b   1.000
_cell.length_c   1.000
_cell.angle_alpha   90.00
_cell.angle_beta   90.00
_cell.angle_gamma   90.00
#
_symmetry.space_group_name_H-M   'P 1'
#
loop_
_entity.id
_entity.type
_entity.pdbx_description
1 polymer ?
#
loop_
_entity_poly.entity_id
_entity_poly.type
_entity_poly.pdbx_seq_one_letter_code
_entity_poly.pdbx_strand_id
1 'polypeptide(L)'
;MADFGQAFEKTMRNEGGFQLHTVKGDPGGMTYAGISRRHHPDWEGWEIIDGGGQESPGLTARVRRFYLVEFWQRVRGEEIKNQKVAESLYDFAVNAGIPVAMICLFSAQLRQ
;
A
#
# COMPACT_ATOMS: atom_id res chain seq x y z
N MET A 1 -12.48 -8.04 15.20
CA MET A 1 -12.12 -7.91 13.76
C MET A 1 -10.70 -7.38 13.71
N ALA A 2 -9.95 -7.71 12.66
CA ALA A 2 -8.57 -7.26 12.57
C ALA A 2 -8.49 -5.73 12.39
N ASP A 3 -7.50 -5.12 13.02
CA ASP A 3 -7.24 -3.69 13.00
C ASP A 3 -6.25 -3.34 11.87
N PHE A 4 -6.72 -2.53 10.93
CA PHE A 4 -5.91 -2.03 9.83
C PHE A 4 -4.79 -1.10 10.29
N GLY A 5 -5.01 -0.29 11.33
CA GLY A 5 -4.02 0.65 11.84
C GLY A 5 -2.75 -0.08 12.28
N GLN A 6 -2.90 -1.16 13.05
CA GLN A 6 -1.77 -1.99 13.48
C GLN A 6 -1.02 -2.63 12.31
N ALA A 7 -1.75 -3.15 11.31
CA ALA A 7 -1.14 -3.74 10.12
C ALA A 7 -0.38 -2.67 9.29
N PHE A 8 -0.98 -1.50 9.09
CA PHE A 8 -0.41 -0.39 8.35
C PHE A 8 0.86 0.15 9.02
N GLU A 9 0.85 0.37 10.34
CA GLU A 9 2.03 0.84 11.08
C GLU A 9 3.20 -0.14 10.96
N LYS A 10 2.91 -1.44 11.00
CA LYS A 10 3.92 -2.49 10.87
C LYS A 10 4.56 -2.49 9.48
N THR A 11 3.74 -2.38 8.42
CA THR A 11 4.25 -2.28 7.05
C THR A 11 5.03 -1.00 6.83
N MET A 12 4.54 0.15 7.31
CA MET A 12 5.27 1.43 7.21
C MET A 12 6.62 1.37 7.92
N ARG A 13 6.71 0.67 9.06
CA ARG A 13 7.99 0.44 9.76
C ARG A 13 8.95 -0.43 8.94
N ASN A 14 8.44 -1.44 8.25
CA ASN A 14 9.26 -2.36 7.45
C ASN A 14 9.71 -1.75 6.11
N GLU A 15 8.86 -0.98 5.44
CA GLU A 15 9.17 -0.35 4.15
C GLU A 15 10.03 0.91 4.26
N GLY A 16 10.26 1.43 5.47
CA GLY A 16 11.10 2.61 5.71
C GLY A 16 10.32 3.94 5.78
N GLY A 17 8.99 3.90 5.84
CA GLY A 17 8.12 5.05 6.12
C GLY A 17 7.79 5.93 4.91
N PHE A 18 7.37 7.16 5.20
CA PHE A 18 6.90 8.14 4.20
C PHE A 18 8.04 8.85 3.46
N GLN A 19 8.90 8.08 2.79
CA GLN A 19 10.04 8.65 2.05
C GLN A 19 9.68 8.90 0.58
N LEU A 20 10.05 10.09 0.10
CA LEU A 20 10.01 10.42 -1.33
C LEU A 20 11.33 9.98 -1.98
N HIS A 21 11.27 8.94 -2.79
CA HIS A 21 12.36 8.53 -3.65
C HIS A 21 12.11 9.04 -5.07
N THR A 22 13.07 9.78 -5.61
CA THR A 22 13.06 10.20 -7.01
C THR A 22 14.19 9.47 -7.73
N VAL A 23 13.86 8.74 -8.80
CA VAL A 23 14.87 8.11 -9.65
C VAL A 23 15.66 9.22 -10.37
N LYS A 24 16.97 9.27 -10.10
CA LYS A 24 17.86 10.31 -10.62
C LYS A 24 18.02 10.13 -12.13
N GLY A 25 17.22 10.86 -12.91
CA GLY A 25 17.25 10.86 -14.37
C GLY A 25 15.91 10.65 -15.07
N ASP A 26 14.83 10.34 -14.34
CA ASP A 26 13.49 10.20 -14.92
C ASP A 26 12.52 11.22 -14.28
N PRO A 27 12.06 12.25 -15.01
CA PRO A 27 11.14 13.27 -14.49
C PRO A 27 9.77 12.69 -14.08
N GLY A 28 9.43 11.45 -14.45
CA GLY A 28 8.21 10.76 -14.01
C GLY A 28 8.44 9.67 -12.95
N GLY A 29 9.69 9.39 -12.57
CA GLY A 29 10.08 8.27 -11.70
C GLY A 29 10.02 8.59 -10.21
N MET A 30 8.95 9.21 -9.74
CA MET A 30 8.76 9.51 -8.31
C MET A 30 8.00 8.39 -7.62
N THR A 31 8.47 7.99 -6.44
CA THR A 31 7.82 7.03 -5.55
C THR A 31 7.76 7.61 -4.15
N TYR A 32 6.56 7.74 -3.61
CA TYR A 32 6.33 8.23 -2.25
C TYR A 32 5.68 7.15 -1.40
N ALA A 33 6.32 6.75 -0.30
CA ALA A 33 5.77 5.73 0.61
C ALA A 33 5.30 4.47 -0.13
N GLY A 34 6.10 3.95 -1.07
CA GLY A 34 5.76 2.80 -1.92
C GLY A 34 4.85 3.11 -3.12
N ILE A 35 4.18 4.26 -3.18
CA ILE A 35 3.29 4.65 -4.27
C ILE A 35 4.09 5.29 -5.40
N SER A 36 4.15 4.64 -6.56
CA SER A 36 4.86 5.13 -7.74
C SER A 36 3.96 5.99 -8.64
N ARG A 37 4.41 7.19 -9.01
CA ARG A 37 3.67 8.13 -9.87
C ARG A 37 3.38 7.57 -11.25
N ARG A 38 4.29 6.74 -11.75
CA ARG A 38 4.14 6.06 -13.04
C ARG A 38 3.00 5.03 -13.04
N HIS A 39 2.81 4.32 -11.93
CA HIS A 39 1.81 3.26 -11.81
C HIS A 39 0.48 3.77 -11.28
N HIS A 40 0.50 4.85 -10.49
CA HIS A 40 -0.68 5.49 -9.92
C HIS A 40 -0.67 7.00 -10.20
N PRO A 41 -0.79 7.43 -11.47
CA PRO A 41 -0.76 8.84 -11.83
C PRO A 41 -1.97 9.61 -11.27
N ASP A 42 -3.11 8.93 -11.14
CA ASP A 42 -4.36 9.51 -10.64
C ASP A 42 -4.43 9.57 -9.09
N TRP A 43 -3.34 9.22 -8.40
CA TRP A 43 -3.32 9.33 -6.96
C TRP A 43 -3.28 10.80 -6.53
N GLU A 44 -4.39 11.21 -5.94
CA GLU A 44 -4.66 12.46 -5.25
C GLU A 44 -3.53 13.01 -4.35
N GLY A 45 -2.61 12.16 -3.86
CA GLY A 45 -1.44 12.61 -3.09
C GLY A 45 -0.40 13.35 -3.93
N TRP A 46 -0.34 13.13 -5.24
CA TRP A 46 0.61 13.80 -6.12
C TRP A 46 0.38 15.31 -6.20
N GLU A 47 -0.86 15.77 -6.18
CA GLU A 47 -1.17 17.20 -6.16
C GLU A 47 -0.57 17.90 -4.93
N ILE A 48 -0.55 17.21 -3.77
CA ILE A 48 0.04 17.74 -2.54
C ILE A 48 1.57 17.74 -2.63
N ILE A 49 2.17 16.67 -3.17
CA ILE A 49 3.62 16.57 -3.33
C ILE A 49 4.13 17.63 -4.31
N ASP A 50 3.43 17.83 -5.43
CA ASP A 50 3.74 18.83 -6.44
C ASP A 50 3.59 20.26 -5.90
N GLY A 51 2.63 20.47 -5.00
CA GLY A 51 2.46 21.72 -4.26
C GLY A 51 3.49 21.97 -3.15
N GLY A 52 4.48 21.08 -2.95
CA GLY A 52 5.51 21.20 -1.91
C GLY A 52 5.05 20.78 -0.51
N GLY A 53 3.86 20.18 -0.38
CA GLY A 53 3.26 19.75 0.89
C GLY A 53 3.71 18.36 1.36
N GLN A 54 4.96 17.98 1.13
CA GLN A 54 5.49 16.61 1.36
C GLN A 54 5.44 16.16 2.83
N GLU A 55 5.37 17.11 3.77
CA GLU A 55 5.26 16.87 5.21
C GLU A 55 3.86 17.16 5.77
N SER A 56 2.88 17.44 4.89
CA SER A 56 1.52 17.74 5.32
C SER A 56 0.89 16.50 5.97
N PRO A 57 0.23 16.63 7.14
CA PRO A 57 -0.55 15.54 7.73
C PRO A 57 -1.61 14.96 6.77
N GLY A 58 -2.08 15.80 5.82
CA GLY A 58 -3.01 15.40 4.79
C GLY A 58 -2.44 14.38 3.81
N LEU A 59 -1.14 14.37 3.56
CA LEU A 59 -0.48 13.41 2.67
C LEU A 59 -0.43 12.01 3.29
N THR A 60 -0.04 11.93 4.57
CA THR A 60 -0.06 10.70 5.38
C THR A 60 -1.45 10.07 5.39
N ALA A 61 -2.51 10.87 5.56
CA ALA A 61 -3.88 10.39 5.54
C ALA A 61 -4.26 9.80 4.17
N ARG A 62 -3.82 10.42 3.06
CA ARG A 62 -4.05 9.91 1.70
C ARG A 62 -3.29 8.63 1.41
N VAL A 63 -2.05 8.50 1.88
CA VAL A 63 -1.29 7.24 1.80
C VAL A 63 -2.02 6.15 2.58
N ARG A 64 -2.41 6.42 3.83
CA ARG A 64 -3.16 5.46 4.64
C ARG A 64 -4.46 5.02 3.97
N ARG A 65 -5.18 5.96 3.35
CA ARG A 65 -6.41 5.66 2.59
C ARG A 65 -6.13 4.79 1.36
N PHE A 66 -5.04 5.07 0.64
CA PHE A 66 -4.61 4.26 -0.50
C PHE A 66 -4.37 2.81 -0.07
N TYR A 67 -3.58 2.60 1.00
CA TYR A 67 -3.29 1.24 1.49
C TYR A 67 -4.55 0.50 2.01
N LEU A 68 -5.48 1.25 2.61
CA LEU A 68 -6.76 0.72 3.05
C LEU A 68 -7.60 0.20 1.88
N VAL A 69 -7.77 1.00 0.83
CA VAL A 69 -8.65 0.67 -0.30
C VAL A 69 -7.99 -0.35 -1.23
N GLU A 70 -6.73 -0.11 -1.61
CA GLU A 70 -6.08 -0.92 -2.63
C GLU A 70 -5.68 -2.31 -2.12
N PHE A 71 -5.29 -2.45 -0.85
CA PHE A 71 -4.80 -3.72 -0.30
C PHE A 71 -5.75 -4.26 0.77
N TRP A 72 -6.00 -3.52 1.86
CA TRP A 72 -6.72 -4.06 3.02
C TRP A 72 -8.16 -4.48 2.70
N GLN A 73 -8.91 -3.64 1.99
CA GLN A 73 -10.27 -3.96 1.55
C GLN A 73 -10.28 -5.07 0.50
N ARG A 74 -9.29 -5.10 -0.41
CA ARG A 74 -9.17 -6.19 -1.39
C ARG A 74 -8.91 -7.56 -0.75
N VAL A 75 -8.11 -7.62 0.33
CA VAL A 75 -7.91 -8.86 1.09
C VAL A 75 -9.01 -9.13 2.12
N ARG A 76 -10.05 -8.28 2.17
CA ARG A 76 -11.16 -8.34 3.14
C ARG A 76 -10.66 -8.46 4.58
N GLY A 77 -9.59 -7.72 4.90
CA GLY A 77 -8.88 -7.85 6.18
C GLY A 77 -9.77 -7.58 7.40
N GLU A 78 -10.78 -6.73 7.25
CA GLU A 78 -11.77 -6.42 8.29
C GLU A 78 -12.62 -7.64 8.69
N GLU A 79 -12.87 -8.57 7.77
CA GLU A 79 -13.67 -9.77 8.04
C GLU A 79 -12.87 -10.87 8.75
N ILE A 80 -11.54 -10.74 8.75
CA ILE A 80 -10.65 -11.73 9.36
C ILE A 80 -10.63 -11.51 10.87
N LYS A 81 -11.00 -12.54 11.63
CA LYS A 81 -11.01 -12.48 13.11
C LYS A 81 -9.61 -12.53 13.71
N ASN A 82 -8.67 -13.18 13.04
CA ASN A 82 -7.29 -13.33 13.51
C ASN A 82 -6.39 -12.24 12.93
N GLN A 83 -5.95 -11.33 13.80
CA GLN A 83 -5.07 -10.22 13.46
C GLN A 83 -3.82 -10.67 12.70
N LYS A 84 -3.13 -11.72 13.18
CA LYS A 84 -1.89 -12.19 12.55
C LYS A 84 -2.10 -12.66 11.13
N VAL A 85 -3.23 -13.35 10.88
CA VAL A 85 -3.58 -13.84 9.54
C VAL A 85 -3.88 -12.67 8.60
N ALA A 86 -4.63 -11.67 9.08
CA ALA A 86 -4.93 -10.47 8.31
C ALA A 86 -3.66 -9.68 7.97
N GLU A 87 -2.76 -9.51 8.94
CA GLU A 87 -1.46 -8.88 8.74
C GLU A 87 -0.62 -9.61 7.70
N SER A 88 -0.51 -10.94 7.78
CA SER A 88 0.26 -11.73 6.82
C SER A 88 -0.30 -11.63 5.40
N LEU A 89 -1.63 -11.65 5.24
CA LEU A 89 -2.26 -11.50 3.92
C LEU A 89 -2.07 -10.09 3.35
N TYR A 90 -2.21 -9.07 4.20
CA TYR A 90 -1.96 -7.68 3.83
C TYR A 90 -0.50 -7.45 3.44
N ASP A 91 0.45 -7.90 4.25
CA ASP A 91 1.89 -7.78 4.00
C ASP A 91 2.30 -8.51 2.72
N PHE A 92 1.72 -9.68 2.47
CA PHE A 92 1.94 -10.41 1.22
C PHE A 92 1.38 -9.66 0.00
N ALA A 93 0.19 -9.05 0.13
CA ALA A 93 -0.41 -8.26 -0.95
C ALA A 93 0.40 -6.99 -1.28
N VAL A 94 1.01 -6.37 -0.27
CA VAL A 94 1.90 -5.21 -0.43
C VAL A 94 3.23 -5.62 -1.07
N ASN A 95 3.92 -6.64 -0.53
CA ASN A 95 5.24 -7.06 -1.02
C ASN A 95 5.22 -7.70 -2.42
N ALA A 96 4.20 -8.51 -2.73
CA ALA A 96 4.15 -9.26 -3.99
C ALA A 96 3.43 -8.50 -5.11
N GLY A 97 2.74 -7.41 -4.78
CA GLY A 97 1.78 -6.76 -5.68
C GLY A 97 0.49 -7.56 -5.84
N ILE A 98 -0.61 -6.83 -6.00
CA ILE A 98 -1.97 -7.35 -6.14
C ILE A 98 -2.14 -8.36 -7.30
N PRO A 99 -1.45 -8.23 -8.46
CA PRO A 99 -1.54 -9.23 -9.52
C PRO A 99 -0.96 -10.60 -9.11
N VAL A 100 0.14 -10.64 -8.34
CA VAL A 100 0.76 -11.90 -7.88
C VAL A 100 -0.07 -12.52 -6.74
N ALA A 101 -0.63 -11.69 -5.86
CA ALA A 101 -1.56 -12.14 -4.82
C ALA A 101 -2.85 -12.75 -5.41
N MET A 102 -3.42 -12.16 -6.47
CA MET A 102 -4.57 -12.75 -7.17
C MET A 102 -4.20 -14.00 -7.99
N ILE A 103 -3.05 -14.03 -8.67
CA ILE A 103 -2.58 -15.21 -9.44
C ILE A 103 -2.29 -16.40 -8.50
N CYS A 104 -1.70 -16.17 -7.33
CA CYS A 104 -1.48 -17.22 -6.34
C CYS A 104 -2.81 -17.74 -5.75
N LEU A 105 -3.80 -16.87 -5.51
CA LEU A 105 -5.11 -17.29 -4.98
C LEU A 105 -5.87 -18.21 -5.95
N PHE A 106 -5.84 -17.93 -7.26
CA PHE A 106 -6.46 -18.79 -8.27
C PHE A 106 -5.75 -20.15 -8.42
N SER A 107 -4.44 -20.22 -8.17
CA SER A 107 -3.68 -21.48 -8.26
C SER A 107 -3.84 -22.39 -7.02
N ALA A 108 -4.23 -21.83 -5.87
CA ALA A 108 -4.40 -22.58 -4.62
C ALA A 108 -5.81 -23.21 -4.44
N GLN A 109 -6.85 -22.67 -5.09
CA GLN A 109 -8.21 -23.26 -5.04
C GLN A 109 -8.49 -24.33 -6.11
N LEU A 110 -7.58 -24.55 -7.07
CA LEU A 110 -7.73 -25.57 -8.12
C LEU A 110 -6.86 -26.83 -7.88
N ARG A 111 -6.30 -26.98 -6.67
CA ARG A 111 -5.65 -28.22 -6.20
C ARG A 111 -6.28 -28.76 -4.91
N GLN A 112 -7.61 -28.78 -4.85
CA GLN A 112 -8.35 -29.77 -4.06
C GLN A 112 -9.40 -30.42 -4.93
#